data_AF-X1P372-F1
#
_entry.id   AF-X1P372-F1
#
_cell.length_a   1.000
_cell.length_b   1.000
_cell.length_c   1.000
_cell.angle_alpha   90.00
_cell.angle_beta   90.00
_cell.angle_gamma   90.00
#
_symmetry.space_group_name_H-M   'P 1'
#
loop_
_entity.id
_entity.type
_entity.pdbx_description
1 polymer ?
#
loop_
_entity_poly.entity_id
_entity_poly.type
_entity_poly.pdbx_seq_one_letter_code
_entity_poly.pdbx_strand_id
1 'polypeptide(L)'
;PYLTKEEEKDPLKKSWRYVNSKRPDAIAETENEVWIIEVSANPGLRAMGQCLAYLSLWLEDPKIEKIERAVLIVETLDTDLGAACARMGVRIFVV
;
A
#
# COMPACT_ATOMS: atom_id res chain seq x y z
N PRO A 1 0.70 17.07 -3.91
CA PRO A 1 1.58 18.27 -3.89
C PRO A 1 2.96 17.98 -3.30
N TYR A 2 4.01 18.35 -4.04
CA TYR A 2 5.37 18.39 -3.54
C TYR A 2 5.57 19.65 -2.68
N LEU A 3 6.41 19.58 -1.65
CA LEU A 3 6.80 20.77 -0.91
C LEU A 3 7.80 21.56 -1.78
N THR A 4 7.73 22.89 -1.72
CA THR A 4 8.81 23.71 -2.29
C THR A 4 10.08 23.60 -1.42
N LYS A 5 11.25 23.93 -1.99
CA LYS A 5 12.53 23.89 -1.25
C LYS A 5 12.54 24.75 0.02
N GLU A 6 11.78 25.85 0.04
CA GLU A 6 11.62 26.68 1.24
C GLU A 6 10.74 25.98 2.29
N GLU A 7 9.67 25.31 1.87
CA GLU A 7 8.77 24.59 2.78
C GLU A 7 9.39 23.34 3.38
N GLU A 8 10.36 22.71 2.71
CA GLU A 8 11.12 21.58 3.28
C GLU A 8 11.96 21.99 4.50
N LYS A 9 12.29 23.28 4.64
CA LYS A 9 13.02 23.81 5.81
C LYS A 9 12.11 23.96 7.03
N ASP A 10 10.79 24.02 6.84
CA ASP A 10 9.82 24.08 7.94
C ASP A 10 9.55 22.66 8.48
N PRO A 11 9.96 22.37 9.72
CA PRO A 11 9.82 21.03 10.29
C PRO A 11 8.35 20.60 10.46
N LEU A 12 7.42 21.54 10.65
CA LEU A 12 6.00 21.25 10.80
C LEU A 12 5.38 20.87 9.45
N LYS A 13 5.69 21.62 8.39
CA LYS A 13 5.24 21.28 7.03
C LYS A 13 5.80 19.95 6.56
N LYS A 14 7.09 19.70 6.81
CA LYS A 14 7.73 18.42 6.50
C LYS A 14 7.07 17.25 7.23
N SER A 15 6.85 17.39 8.53
CA SER A 15 6.20 16.35 9.35
C SER A 15 4.76 16.11 8.90
N TRP A 16 3.98 17.17 8.68
CA TRP A 16 2.62 17.10 8.16
C TRP A 16 2.56 16.37 6.82
N ARG A 17 3.50 16.66 5.90
CA ARG A 17 3.55 16.01 4.60
C ARG A 17 3.90 14.53 4.71
N TYR A 18 4.81 14.17 5.61
CA TYR A 18 5.24 12.80 5.86
C TYR A 18 4.06 11.95 6.37
N VAL A 19 3.35 12.41 7.41
CA VAL A 19 2.24 11.65 8.01
C VAL A 19 1.02 11.53 7.10
N ASN A 20 0.80 12.50 6.20
CA ASN A 20 -0.30 12.48 5.23
C ASN A 20 0.10 11.86 3.88
N SER A 21 1.36 11.43 3.74
CA SER A 21 1.82 10.76 2.53
C SER A 21 1.15 9.39 2.40
N LYS A 22 0.71 9.06 1.18
CA LYS A 22 0.26 7.71 0.85
C LYS A 22 1.53 6.92 0.58
N ARG A 23 1.82 5.93 1.41
CA ARG A 23 3.05 5.15 1.34
C ARG A 23 2.73 3.69 1.64
N PRO A 24 2.84 2.77 0.66
CA PRO A 24 2.83 1.34 0.95
C PRO A 24 4.04 0.97 1.82
N ASP A 25 3.93 -0.09 2.61
CA ASP A 25 5.03 -0.52 3.49
C ASP A 25 6.24 -0.99 2.69
N ALA A 26 5.99 -1.70 1.59
CA ALA A 26 7.01 -2.11 0.64
C ALA A 26 6.48 -2.20 -0.79
N ILE A 27 7.41 -2.09 -1.74
CA ILE A 27 7.18 -2.43 -3.14
C ILE A 27 8.25 -3.45 -3.51
N ALA A 28 7.83 -4.60 -4.03
CA ALA A 28 8.73 -5.64 -4.50
C ALA A 28 8.50 -5.87 -5.99
N GLU A 29 9.58 -6.13 -6.71
CA GLU A 29 9.55 -6.46 -8.12
C GLU A 29 10.01 -7.91 -8.31
N THR A 30 9.23 -8.69 -9.02
CA THR A 30 9.58 -10.04 -9.47
C THR A 30 9.91 -10.01 -10.96
N GLU A 31 10.19 -11.17 -11.57
CA GLU A 31 10.39 -11.25 -13.02
C GLU A 31 9.19 -10.67 -13.80
N ASN A 32 7.95 -10.97 -13.38
CA ASN A 32 6.73 -10.67 -14.15
C ASN A 32 5.75 -9.70 -13.46
N GLU A 33 5.94 -9.43 -12.18
CA GLU A 33 4.96 -8.72 -11.35
C GLU A 33 5.60 -7.66 -10.46
N VAL A 34 4.81 -6.65 -10.10
CA VAL A 34 5.13 -5.66 -9.07
C VAL A 34 4.12 -5.82 -7.94
N TRP A 35 4.63 -6.07 -6.75
CA TRP A 35 3.84 -6.27 -5.54
C TRP A 35 3.84 -4.99 -4.71
N ILE A 36 2.65 -4.51 -4.40
CA ILE A 36 2.40 -3.36 -3.54
C ILE A 36 1.93 -3.91 -2.20
N ILE A 37 2.78 -3.83 -1.19
CA ILE A 37 2.68 -4.62 0.02
C ILE A 37 2.24 -3.74 1.19
N GLU A 38 1.23 -4.22 1.93
CA GLU A 38 0.85 -3.76 3.26
C GLU A 38 1.08 -4.90 4.26
N VAL A 39 1.68 -4.59 5.41
CA VAL A 39 1.91 -5.55 6.49
C VAL A 39 1.05 -5.18 7.69
N SER A 40 0.22 -6.12 8.15
CA SER A 40 -0.65 -5.91 9.30
C SER A 40 -0.87 -7.21 10.06
N ALA A 41 -0.31 -7.31 11.27
CA ALA A 41 -0.42 -8.51 12.11
C ALA A 41 -1.89 -8.94 12.33
N ASN A 42 -2.77 -7.97 12.62
CA ASN A 42 -4.21 -8.17 12.79
C ASN A 42 -4.95 -7.18 11.88
N PRO A 43 -5.18 -7.54 10.61
CA PRO A 43 -5.75 -6.64 9.61
C PRO A 43 -7.22 -6.34 9.92
N GLY A 44 -7.64 -5.13 9.59
CA GLY A 44 -9.05 -4.74 9.52
C GLY A 44 -9.37 -4.05 8.20
N LEU A 45 -10.55 -3.45 8.08
CA LEU A 45 -10.95 -2.70 6.87
C LEU A 45 -9.96 -1.61 6.47
N ARG A 46 -9.18 -1.08 7.43
CA ARG A 46 -8.11 -0.11 7.16
C ARG A 46 -7.04 -0.68 6.23
N ALA A 47 -6.52 -1.87 6.54
CA ALA A 47 -5.46 -2.51 5.77
C ALA A 47 -5.95 -2.88 4.36
N MET A 48 -7.20 -3.35 4.25
CA MET A 48 -7.87 -3.58 2.96
C MET A 48 -7.95 -2.27 2.15
N GLY A 49 -8.42 -1.19 2.76
CA GLY A 49 -8.50 0.12 2.11
C GLY A 49 -7.14 0.65 1.65
N GLN A 50 -6.09 0.44 2.44
CA GLN A 50 -4.72 0.78 2.08
C GLN A 50 -4.25 0.00 0.85
N CYS A 51 -4.42 -1.33 0.83
CA CYS A 51 -4.08 -2.18 -0.32
C CYS A 51 -4.74 -1.67 -1.62
N LEU A 52 -6.06 -1.44 -1.58
CA LEU A 52 -6.83 -1.01 -2.74
C LEU A 52 -6.47 0.42 -3.18
N ALA A 53 -6.27 1.33 -2.23
CA ALA A 53 -5.90 2.71 -2.53
C ALA A 53 -4.51 2.78 -3.17
N TYR A 54 -3.52 2.05 -2.65
CA TYR A 54 -2.17 2.05 -3.22
C TYR A 54 -2.14 1.40 -4.60
N LEU A 55 -2.86 0.29 -4.79
CA LEU A 55 -3.00 -0.33 -6.11
C LEU A 55 -3.65 0.63 -7.11
N SER A 56 -4.75 1.28 -6.74
CA SER A 56 -5.43 2.25 -7.60
C SER A 56 -4.51 3.42 -7.98
N LEU A 57 -3.75 3.96 -7.03
CA LEU A 57 -2.81 5.05 -7.32
C LEU A 57 -1.66 4.60 -8.22
N TRP A 58 -1.21 3.36 -8.10
CA TRP A 58 -0.18 2.80 -8.98
C TRP A 58 -0.69 2.60 -10.41
N LEU A 59 -1.93 2.15 -10.57
CA LEU A 59 -2.56 1.98 -11.89
C LEU A 59 -2.69 3.30 -12.66
N GLU A 60 -2.93 4.40 -11.95
CA GLU A 60 -3.02 5.74 -12.55
C GLU A 60 -1.64 6.27 -13.02
N ASP A 61 -0.56 5.91 -12.32
CA ASP A 61 0.78 6.41 -12.61
C ASP A 61 1.85 5.31 -12.36
N PRO A 62 1.86 4.24 -13.21
CA PRO A 62 2.71 3.08 -13.00
C PRO A 62 4.18 3.44 -13.21
N LYS A 63 5.04 3.01 -12.28
CA LYS A 63 6.49 3.26 -12.34
C LYS A 63 7.29 2.13 -12.96
N ILE A 64 6.69 0.94 -13.03
CA ILE A 64 7.30 -0.27 -13.55
C ILE A 64 6.23 -0.94 -14.42
N GLU A 65 6.57 -1.21 -15.69
CA GLU A 65 5.66 -1.81 -16.68
C GLU A 65 5.60 -3.33 -16.50
N LYS A 66 4.95 -3.76 -15.41
CA LYS A 66 4.73 -5.15 -15.04
C LYS A 66 3.36 -5.29 -14.41
N ILE A 67 2.91 -6.53 -14.28
CA ILE A 67 1.61 -6.82 -13.71
C ILE A 67 1.61 -6.45 -12.21
N GLU A 68 0.83 -5.45 -11.84
CA GLU A 68 0.65 -5.01 -10.47
C GLU A 68 -0.23 -5.96 -9.63
N ARG A 69 0.12 -6.10 -8.35
CA ARG A 69 -0.59 -6.92 -7.37
C ARG A 69 -0.65 -6.21 -6.03
N ALA A 70 -1.84 -6.04 -5.47
CA ALA A 70 -2.00 -5.72 -4.06
C ALA A 70 -1.68 -6.97 -3.21
N VAL A 71 -0.85 -6.80 -2.19
CA VAL A 71 -0.42 -7.89 -1.30
C VAL A 71 -0.62 -7.47 0.15
N LEU A 72 -1.27 -8.33 0.93
CA LEU A 72 -1.49 -8.16 2.36
C LEU A 72 -0.76 -9.29 3.12
N ILE A 73 0.18 -8.93 3.99
CA ILE A 73 0.91 -9.87 4.85
C ILE A 73 0.39 -9.75 6.28
N VAL A 74 0.03 -10.87 6.89
CA VAL A 74 -0.69 -10.91 8.18
C VAL A 74 -0.18 -12.02 9.10
N GLU A 75 -0.34 -11.85 10.41
CA GLU A 75 -0.12 -12.93 11.39
C GLU A 75 -1.43 -13.71 11.63
N THR A 76 -2.54 -12.98 11.73
CA THR A 76 -3.88 -13.57 11.83
C THR A 76 -4.80 -13.03 10.75
N LEU A 77 -5.82 -13.79 10.38
CA LEU A 77 -6.77 -13.41 9.35
C LEU A 77 -8.19 -13.69 9.81
N ASP A 78 -8.99 -12.63 9.95
CA ASP A 78 -10.45 -12.76 9.98
C ASP A 78 -10.95 -13.28 8.63
N THR A 79 -11.79 -14.32 8.64
CA THR A 79 -12.21 -15.02 7.42
C THR A 79 -13.06 -14.16 6.49
N ASP A 80 -13.90 -13.28 7.04
CA ASP A 80 -14.76 -12.41 6.24
C ASP A 80 -13.95 -11.32 5.56
N LEU A 81 -12.99 -10.73 6.29
CA LEU A 81 -12.02 -9.80 5.72
C LEU A 81 -11.17 -10.47 4.64
N GLY A 82 -10.68 -11.69 4.90
CA GLY A 82 -9.91 -12.47 3.93
C GLY A 82 -10.69 -12.73 2.64
N ALA A 83 -11.96 -13.14 2.77
CA ALA A 83 -12.84 -13.36 1.62
C ALA A 83 -13.13 -12.06 0.84
N ALA A 84 -13.30 -10.94 1.54
CA ALA A 84 -13.48 -9.62 0.90
C ALA A 84 -12.23 -9.19 0.13
N CYS A 85 -11.06 -9.27 0.76
CA CYS A 85 -9.76 -8.98 0.14
C CYS A 85 -9.51 -9.85 -1.11
N ALA A 86 -9.71 -11.17 -1.00
CA ALA A 86 -9.52 -12.11 -2.11
C ALA A 86 -10.45 -11.80 -3.29
N ARG A 87 -11.73 -11.47 -3.02
CA ARG A 87 -12.69 -11.06 -4.06
C ARG A 87 -12.23 -9.82 -4.84
N MET A 88 -11.52 -8.92 -4.19
CA MET A 88 -10.96 -7.70 -4.80
C MET A 88 -9.59 -7.93 -5.46
N GLY A 89 -9.10 -9.17 -5.50
CA GLY A 89 -7.81 -9.52 -6.12
C GLY A 89 -6.59 -9.25 -5.23
N VAL A 90 -6.77 -9.00 -3.93
CA VAL A 90 -5.65 -8.87 -2.98
C VAL A 90 -5.09 -10.25 -2.67
N ARG A 91 -3.77 -10.40 -2.82
CA ARG A 91 -3.05 -11.62 -2.42
C ARG A 91 -2.75 -11.57 -0.94
N ILE A 92 -3.10 -12.62 -0.21
CA ILE A 92 -2.93 -12.67 1.24
C ILE A 92 -1.87 -13.72 1.58
N PHE A 93 -0.89 -13.33 2.38
CA PHE A 93 0.10 -14.24 2.95
C PHE A 93 -0.03 -14.22 4.47
N VAL A 94 -0.22 -15.39 5.06
CA VAL A 94 -0.22 -15.58 6.51
C VAL A 94 1.17 -16.11 6.90
N VAL A 95 1.86 -15.43 7.81
CA VAL A 95 3.24 -15.72 8.24
C VAL A 95 3.36 -15.94 9.73
#